data_AF-A4X4V2-F1
#
_entry.id   AF-A4X4V2-F1
#
_cell.length_a   1.000
_cell.length_b   1.000
_cell.length_c   1.000
_cell.angle_alpha   90.00
_cell.angle_beta   90.00
_cell.angle_gamma   90.00
#
_symmetry.space_group_name_H-M   'P 1'
#
loop_
_entity.id
_entity.type
_entity.pdbx_description
1 polymer ?
#
loop_
_entity_poly.entity_id
_entity_poly.type
_entity_poly.pdbx_seq_one_letter_code
_entity_poly.pdbx_strand_id
1 'polypeptide(L)'
;MNAEQRAHELMLWFAGWLPDDVVAQCRSWLAEGRDELAVAVALRTYRGLGLPMSHEHAAALNALHETAADDYLHVDGESEPPYRFVRASAETDTVATKAARRLPGFRALWAVWRLPASASLWASARRVYLMEVGDVVQAPEIAARMQRVLLDAGEISAQVEVFGPDTDLPPYQTTALLEAVEIAALHPAPPPRLAQVFDFPQAAVPFAVDHPRIDAVEERQSILDYLDTGHLLLAIGSAEPDVVESQRGEVVPLGLRTDGSWIWSDASAYYLREHHLAPDSALLEHIGRESGRSIELSRAAWHRAMTMLREPDRTRGSQDDRGPRNDSGSRNDRDSSLRPYRRDDADLADRGTGAQ
;
A
#
# COMPACT_ATOMS: atom_id res chain seq x y z
N MET A 1 2.76 -15.90 -22.03
CA MET A 1 1.71 -14.88 -21.89
C MET A 1 0.83 -14.91 -23.13
N ASN A 2 -0.48 -15.10 -22.98
CA ASN A 2 -1.43 -15.04 -24.10
C ASN A 2 -1.81 -13.57 -24.40
N ALA A 3 -2.54 -13.32 -25.49
CA ALA A 3 -2.93 -11.96 -25.91
C ALA A 3 -3.79 -11.25 -24.85
N GLU A 4 -4.72 -11.97 -24.24
CA GLU A 4 -5.59 -11.47 -23.18
C GLU A 4 -4.82 -10.98 -21.96
N GLN A 5 -3.84 -11.75 -21.49
CA GLN A 5 -3.00 -11.37 -20.36
C GLN A 5 -2.15 -10.13 -20.67
N ARG A 6 -1.60 -10.02 -21.88
CA ARG A 6 -0.90 -8.80 -22.33
C ARG A 6 -1.82 -7.60 -22.33
N ALA A 7 -3.04 -7.78 -22.84
CA ALA A 7 -4.03 -6.70 -22.90
C ALA A 7 -4.49 -6.27 -21.49
N HIS A 8 -4.56 -7.20 -20.53
CA HIS A 8 -4.82 -6.88 -19.12
C HIS A 8 -3.67 -6.11 -18.47
N GLU A 9 -2.43 -6.52 -18.68
CA GLU A 9 -1.24 -5.78 -18.22
C GLU A 9 -1.20 -4.36 -18.82
N LEU A 10 -1.60 -4.20 -20.10
CA LEU A 10 -1.81 -2.88 -20.70
C LEU A 10 -2.90 -2.08 -19.98
N MET A 11 -3.99 -2.69 -19.54
CA MET A 11 -5.04 -1.99 -18.79
C MET A 11 -4.61 -1.63 -17.36
N LEU A 12 -3.62 -2.31 -16.77
CA LEU A 12 -2.97 -1.84 -15.55
C LEU A 12 -2.16 -0.59 -15.87
N TRP A 13 -1.43 -0.57 -16.98
CA TRP A 13 -0.64 0.59 -17.39
C TRP A 13 -1.50 1.82 -17.69
N PHE A 14 -2.59 1.67 -18.43
CA PHE A 14 -3.50 2.79 -18.77
C PHE A 14 -4.30 3.32 -17.57
N ALA A 15 -4.32 2.60 -16.44
CA ALA A 15 -4.99 3.05 -15.23
C ALA A 15 -4.34 4.35 -14.72
N GLY A 16 -5.16 5.37 -14.47
CA GLY A 16 -4.66 6.70 -14.10
C GLY A 16 -4.17 7.56 -15.27
N TRP A 17 -4.24 7.07 -16.51
CA TRP A 17 -4.00 7.88 -17.71
C TRP A 17 -5.30 8.14 -18.47
N LEU A 18 -6.14 7.10 -18.55
CA LEU A 18 -7.41 7.18 -19.25
C LEU A 18 -8.58 7.50 -18.30
N PRO A 19 -9.70 8.03 -18.83
CA PRO A 19 -10.95 8.15 -18.07
C PRO A 19 -11.39 6.82 -17.44
N ASP A 20 -11.91 6.89 -16.22
CA ASP A 20 -12.26 5.72 -15.40
C ASP A 20 -13.28 4.79 -16.05
N ASP A 21 -14.25 5.36 -16.75
CA ASP A 21 -15.30 4.66 -17.48
C ASP A 21 -14.73 3.93 -18.70
N VAL A 22 -13.77 4.53 -19.41
CA VAL A 22 -13.06 3.88 -20.52
C VAL A 22 -12.26 2.67 -20.00
N VAL A 23 -11.49 2.82 -18.93
CA VAL A 23 -10.72 1.71 -18.33
C VAL A 23 -11.66 0.60 -17.85
N ALA A 24 -12.74 0.96 -17.16
CA ALA A 24 -13.73 0.00 -16.69
C ALA A 24 -14.40 -0.76 -17.84
N GLN A 25 -14.75 -0.05 -18.93
CA GLN A 25 -15.35 -0.67 -20.11
C GLN A 25 -14.37 -1.60 -20.83
N CYS A 26 -13.11 -1.21 -20.98
CA CYS A 26 -12.07 -2.05 -21.58
C CYS A 26 -11.86 -3.34 -20.78
N ARG A 27 -11.84 -3.28 -19.44
CA ARG A 27 -11.77 -4.48 -18.58
C ARG A 27 -12.97 -5.40 -18.75
N SER A 28 -14.17 -4.86 -18.89
CA SER A 28 -15.36 -5.67 -19.21
C SER A 28 -15.23 -6.36 -20.56
N TRP A 29 -14.67 -5.70 -21.58
CA TRP A 29 -14.44 -6.31 -22.90
C TRP A 29 -13.36 -7.40 -22.86
N LEU A 30 -12.30 -7.22 -22.07
CA LEU A 30 -11.29 -8.26 -21.88
C LEU A 30 -11.89 -9.55 -21.33
N ALA A 31 -12.71 -9.45 -20.28
CA ALA A 31 -13.41 -10.60 -19.70
C ALA A 31 -14.42 -11.28 -20.64
N GLU A 32 -14.76 -10.65 -21.76
CA GLU A 32 -15.64 -11.20 -22.80
C GLU A 32 -14.85 -11.74 -24.00
N GLY A 33 -13.51 -11.81 -23.90
CA GLY A 33 -12.62 -12.24 -24.98
C GLY A 33 -12.54 -11.24 -26.13
N ARG A 34 -12.75 -9.95 -25.86
CA ARG A 34 -12.68 -8.85 -26.84
C ARG A 34 -11.44 -7.98 -26.62
N ASP A 35 -10.28 -8.62 -26.50
CA ASP A 35 -9.00 -7.98 -26.19
C ASP A 35 -8.53 -6.99 -27.26
N GLU A 36 -8.65 -7.31 -28.55
CA GLU A 36 -8.31 -6.38 -29.64
C GLU A 36 -9.11 -5.07 -29.57
N LEU A 37 -10.41 -5.15 -29.27
CA LEU A 37 -11.27 -3.97 -29.14
C LEU A 37 -10.87 -3.12 -27.92
N ALA A 38 -10.64 -3.76 -26.78
CA ALA A 38 -10.23 -3.10 -25.56
C ALA A 38 -8.91 -2.32 -25.75
N VAL A 39 -7.92 -2.96 -26.37
CA VAL A 39 -6.62 -2.35 -26.67
C VAL A 39 -6.78 -1.20 -27.68
N ALA A 40 -7.51 -1.41 -28.77
CA ALA A 40 -7.71 -0.38 -29.80
C ALA A 40 -8.39 0.88 -29.25
N VAL A 41 -9.40 0.72 -28.39
CA VAL A 41 -10.10 1.85 -27.75
C VAL A 41 -9.18 2.57 -26.77
N ALA A 42 -8.45 1.84 -25.93
CA ALA A 42 -7.53 2.45 -24.97
C ALA A 42 -6.44 3.28 -25.67
N LEU A 43 -5.80 2.71 -26.69
CA LEU A 43 -4.79 3.41 -27.50
C LEU A 43 -5.35 4.64 -28.19
N ARG A 44 -6.54 4.52 -28.81
CA ARG A 44 -7.16 5.65 -29.50
C ARG A 44 -7.55 6.77 -28.55
N THR A 45 -8.07 6.44 -27.37
CA THR A 45 -8.37 7.43 -26.33
C THR A 45 -7.09 8.11 -25.86
N TYR A 46 -6.02 7.35 -25.59
CA TYR A 46 -4.73 7.90 -25.19
C TYR A 46 -4.20 8.91 -26.22
N ARG A 47 -4.18 8.52 -27.51
CA ARG A 47 -3.80 9.40 -28.63
C ARG A 47 -4.67 10.65 -28.69
N GLY A 48 -5.99 10.48 -28.56
CA GLY A 48 -6.94 11.59 -28.63
C GLY A 48 -6.81 12.61 -27.50
N LEU A 49 -6.32 12.18 -26.33
CA LEU A 49 -6.04 13.06 -25.19
C LEU A 49 -4.69 13.78 -25.31
N GLY A 50 -3.82 13.36 -26.23
CA GLY A 50 -2.50 13.95 -26.41
C GLY A 50 -1.59 13.80 -25.19
N LEU A 51 -1.75 12.72 -24.42
CA LEU A 51 -0.99 12.50 -23.20
C LEU A 51 0.47 12.13 -23.52
N PRO A 52 1.45 12.70 -22.80
CA PRO A 52 2.86 12.41 -23.01
C PRO A 52 3.20 10.99 -22.59
N MET A 53 4.07 10.30 -23.33
CA MET A 53 4.53 8.95 -23.03
C MET A 53 6.06 8.94 -22.90
N SER A 54 6.60 8.36 -21.82
CA SER A 54 8.06 8.17 -21.74
C SER A 54 8.55 7.15 -22.77
N HIS A 55 9.84 7.18 -23.10
CA HIS A 55 10.44 6.22 -24.04
C HIS A 55 10.34 4.77 -23.53
N GLU A 56 10.44 4.57 -22.22
CA GLU A 56 10.27 3.26 -21.58
C GLU A 56 8.82 2.76 -21.71
N HIS A 57 7.85 3.64 -21.48
CA HIS A 57 6.43 3.32 -21.63
C HIS A 57 6.08 2.97 -23.08
N ALA A 58 6.65 3.70 -24.04
CA ALA A 58 6.51 3.39 -25.46
C ALA A 58 7.12 2.02 -25.83
N ALA A 59 8.29 1.69 -25.28
CA ALA A 59 8.93 0.39 -25.50
C ALA A 59 8.11 -0.77 -24.93
N ALA A 60 7.57 -0.62 -23.71
CA ALA A 60 6.69 -1.61 -23.09
C ALA A 60 5.40 -1.81 -23.90
N LEU A 61 4.79 -0.73 -24.39
CA LEU A 61 3.61 -0.77 -25.26
C LEU A 61 3.91 -1.50 -26.59
N ASN A 62 5.05 -1.21 -27.20
CA ASN A 62 5.48 -1.86 -28.45
C ASN A 62 5.75 -3.35 -28.24
N ALA A 63 6.37 -3.73 -27.12
CA ALA A 63 6.61 -5.13 -26.76
C ALA A 63 5.29 -5.91 -26.53
N LEU A 64 4.23 -5.22 -26.11
CA LEU A 64 2.92 -5.82 -25.84
C LEU A 64 2.00 -5.83 -27.08
N HIS A 65 2.15 -4.91 -28.05
CA HIS A 65 1.18 -4.76 -29.15
C HIS A 65 1.67 -4.34 -30.55
N GLU A 66 2.94 -4.50 -30.95
CA GLU A 66 3.42 -4.23 -32.35
C GLU A 66 2.97 -2.89 -32.99
N THR A 67 2.56 -1.90 -32.20
CA THR A 67 2.25 -0.56 -32.71
C THR A 67 3.54 0.23 -32.88
N ALA A 68 3.63 1.09 -33.89
CA ALA A 68 4.68 2.11 -33.91
C ALA A 68 4.31 3.18 -32.88
N ALA A 69 4.95 3.15 -31.71
CA ALA A 69 4.86 4.25 -30.74
C ALA A 69 5.47 5.57 -31.25
N ASP A 70 6.03 5.59 -32.46
CA ASP A 70 6.58 6.78 -33.13
C ASP A 70 5.56 7.93 -33.31
N ASP A 71 4.26 7.64 -33.20
CA ASP A 71 3.18 8.64 -33.30
C ASP A 71 2.84 9.36 -31.97
N TYR A 72 3.44 8.95 -30.83
CA TYR A 72 3.11 9.54 -29.52
C TYR A 72 4.04 10.69 -29.16
N LEU A 73 3.53 11.65 -28.38
CA LEU A 73 4.33 12.74 -27.83
C LEU A 73 5.26 12.16 -26.75
N HIS A 74 6.56 12.13 -27.03
CA HIS A 74 7.55 11.65 -26.08
C HIS A 74 8.01 12.75 -25.12
N VAL A 75 8.19 12.40 -23.86
CA VAL A 75 8.78 13.27 -22.84
C VAL A 75 10.00 12.60 -22.21
N ASP A 76 10.97 13.42 -21.82
CA ASP A 76 12.13 13.00 -21.04
C ASP A 76 11.72 12.86 -19.57
N GLY A 77 11.97 11.70 -18.97
CA GLY A 77 11.61 11.37 -17.58
C GLY A 77 10.29 10.61 -17.41
N GLU A 78 10.00 10.19 -16.18
CA GLU A 78 8.71 9.58 -15.82
C GLU A 78 7.64 10.68 -15.75
N SER A 79 6.57 10.52 -16.53
CA SER A 79 5.40 11.36 -16.37
C SER A 79 4.59 10.82 -15.19
N GLU A 80 4.45 11.61 -14.12
CA GLU A 80 3.60 11.22 -13.00
C GLU A 80 2.11 11.37 -13.38
N PRO A 81 1.26 10.38 -13.06
CA PRO A 81 -0.18 10.51 -13.24
C PRO A 81 -0.69 11.74 -12.47
N PRO A 82 -1.71 12.46 -12.96
CA PRO A 82 -2.22 13.68 -12.34
C PRO A 82 -3.11 13.39 -11.11
N TYR A 83 -2.68 12.46 -10.25
CA TYR A 83 -3.43 11.98 -9.11
C TYR A 83 -2.56 11.86 -7.88
N ARG A 84 -3.17 12.05 -6.71
CA ARG A 84 -2.60 11.69 -5.42
C ARG A 84 -3.43 10.60 -4.77
N PHE A 85 -2.77 9.73 -4.05
CA PHE A 85 -3.43 8.69 -3.28
C PHE A 85 -3.52 9.09 -1.81
N VAL A 86 -4.66 8.79 -1.18
CA VAL A 86 -4.91 9.09 0.21
C VAL A 86 -5.45 7.86 0.91
N ARG A 87 -4.80 7.54 2.02
CA ARG A 87 -5.23 6.50 2.96
C ARG A 87 -6.53 6.91 3.65
N ALA A 88 -7.53 6.02 3.67
CA ALA A 88 -8.74 6.20 4.47
C ALA A 88 -9.30 4.86 4.96
N SER A 89 -10.06 4.92 6.07
CA SER A 89 -10.64 3.77 6.77
C SER A 89 -11.45 2.84 5.86
N ALA A 90 -11.41 1.54 6.18
CA ALA A 90 -12.03 0.45 5.44
C ALA A 90 -13.53 0.22 5.75
N GLU A 91 -14.12 1.03 6.63
CA GLU A 91 -15.49 0.81 7.15
C GLU A 91 -16.56 0.72 6.05
N THR A 92 -16.32 1.31 4.88
CA THR A 92 -17.23 1.31 3.74
C THR A 92 -17.07 0.11 2.78
N ASP A 93 -16.00 -0.69 2.89
CA ASP A 93 -15.61 -1.65 1.84
C ASP A 93 -16.14 -3.09 2.05
N THR A 94 -17.20 -3.27 2.85
CA THR A 94 -17.73 -4.59 3.22
C THR A 94 -18.19 -5.42 2.00
N VAL A 95 -18.78 -4.78 1.00
CA VAL A 95 -19.20 -5.46 -0.25
C VAL A 95 -17.99 -5.98 -1.01
N ALA A 96 -16.96 -5.14 -1.19
CA ALA A 96 -15.72 -5.51 -1.87
C ALA A 96 -15.03 -6.70 -1.17
N THR A 97 -14.90 -6.64 0.16
CA THR A 97 -14.29 -7.71 0.95
C THR A 97 -15.05 -9.04 0.83
N LYS A 98 -16.39 -9.01 0.92
CA LYS A 98 -17.21 -10.23 0.77
C LYS A 98 -17.13 -10.83 -0.63
N ALA A 99 -17.07 -9.98 -1.66
CA ALA A 99 -16.96 -10.40 -3.04
C ALA A 99 -15.59 -11.04 -3.31
N ALA A 100 -14.51 -10.35 -2.94
CA ALA A 100 -13.14 -10.78 -3.18
C ALA A 100 -12.82 -12.14 -2.57
N ARG A 101 -13.23 -12.38 -1.31
CA ARG A 101 -13.01 -13.66 -0.60
C ARG A 101 -13.64 -14.88 -1.28
N ARG A 102 -14.58 -14.68 -2.20
CA ARG A 102 -15.26 -15.76 -2.95
C ARG A 102 -14.65 -16.01 -4.33
N LEU A 103 -13.68 -15.20 -4.74
CA LEU A 103 -13.03 -15.32 -6.04
C LEU A 103 -11.93 -16.38 -5.99
N PRO A 104 -11.76 -17.15 -7.08
CA PRO A 104 -10.70 -18.14 -7.16
C PRO A 104 -9.34 -17.46 -7.06
N GLY A 105 -8.42 -18.09 -6.32
CA GLY A 105 -7.06 -17.59 -6.19
C GLY A 105 -6.90 -16.30 -5.39
N PHE A 106 -7.94 -15.78 -4.71
CA PHE A 106 -7.84 -14.58 -3.88
C PHE A 106 -6.70 -14.68 -2.85
N ARG A 107 -5.80 -13.69 -2.82
CA ARG A 107 -4.71 -13.59 -1.83
C ARG A 107 -4.86 -12.39 -0.91
N ALA A 108 -5.08 -11.20 -1.47
CA ALA A 108 -5.24 -9.97 -0.70
C ALA A 108 -6.02 -8.90 -1.47
N LEU A 109 -6.66 -8.00 -0.73
CA LEU A 109 -7.40 -6.84 -1.21
C LEU A 109 -7.00 -5.62 -0.38
N TRP A 110 -6.61 -4.57 -1.08
CA TRP A 110 -6.37 -3.25 -0.53
C TRP A 110 -7.31 -2.23 -1.14
N ALA A 111 -7.51 -1.13 -0.44
CA ALA A 111 -8.29 -0.02 -0.94
C ALA A 111 -7.65 1.33 -0.61
N VAL A 112 -7.72 2.26 -1.56
CA VAL A 112 -7.15 3.61 -1.45
C VAL A 112 -8.09 4.62 -2.10
N TRP A 113 -8.04 5.88 -1.65
CA TRP A 113 -8.70 6.96 -2.37
C TRP A 113 -7.75 7.60 -3.36
N ARG A 114 -8.16 7.70 -4.61
CA ARG A 114 -7.49 8.51 -5.62
C ARG A 114 -8.19 9.86 -5.71
N LEU A 115 -7.44 10.93 -5.50
CA LEU A 115 -7.88 12.30 -5.67
C LEU A 115 -7.17 12.92 -6.87
N PRO A 116 -7.82 13.75 -7.68
CA PRO A 116 -7.13 14.47 -8.75
C PRO A 116 -6.11 15.46 -8.16
N ALA A 117 -4.95 15.60 -8.81
CA ALA A 117 -3.86 16.48 -8.39
C ALA A 117 -4.18 17.96 -8.63
N SER A 118 -5.09 18.28 -9.56
CA SER A 118 -5.66 19.61 -9.78
C SER A 118 -7.18 19.55 -9.76
N ALA A 119 -7.85 20.70 -9.59
CA ALA A 119 -9.31 20.82 -9.64
C ALA A 119 -9.87 20.59 -11.06
N SER A 120 -9.52 19.47 -11.68
CA SER A 120 -10.08 19.03 -12.95
C SER A 120 -11.58 18.80 -12.74
N LEU A 121 -12.40 19.53 -13.51
CA LEU A 121 -13.86 19.53 -13.40
C LEU A 121 -14.50 18.16 -13.66
N TRP A 122 -13.73 17.20 -14.17
CA TRP A 122 -14.19 15.87 -14.59
C TRP A 122 -13.68 14.75 -13.68
N ALA A 123 -12.66 15.02 -12.87
CA ALA A 123 -12.04 14.00 -12.03
C ALA A 123 -12.64 14.07 -10.62
N SER A 124 -13.44 13.06 -10.28
CA SER A 124 -13.96 12.90 -8.92
C SER A 124 -12.99 12.07 -8.08
N ALA A 125 -13.10 12.22 -6.76
CA ALA A 125 -12.47 11.28 -5.84
C ALA A 125 -12.98 9.86 -6.13
N ARG A 126 -12.08 8.90 -6.28
CA ARG A 126 -12.43 7.51 -6.57
C ARG A 126 -11.89 6.56 -5.53
N ARG A 127 -12.70 5.58 -5.13
CA ARG A 127 -12.22 4.41 -4.41
C ARG A 127 -11.57 3.45 -5.41
N VAL A 128 -10.28 3.16 -5.22
CA VAL A 128 -9.52 2.21 -6.03
C VAL A 128 -9.25 0.99 -5.18
N TYR A 129 -9.57 -0.18 -5.72
CA TYR A 129 -9.30 -1.47 -5.11
C TYR A 129 -8.12 -2.12 -5.82
N LEU A 130 -7.15 -2.59 -5.05
CA LEU A 130 -6.02 -3.38 -5.55
C LEU A 130 -6.17 -4.81 -5.05
N MET A 131 -6.09 -5.79 -5.93
CA MET A 131 -6.31 -7.19 -5.60
C MET A 131 -5.18 -8.05 -6.13
N GLU A 132 -4.55 -8.79 -5.23
CA GLU A 132 -3.62 -9.85 -5.61
C GLU A 132 -4.35 -11.18 -5.71
N VAL A 133 -4.12 -11.89 -6.82
CA VAL A 133 -4.63 -13.24 -7.07
C VAL A 133 -3.48 -14.19 -7.43
N GLY A 134 -3.62 -15.46 -7.08
CA GLY A 134 -2.61 -16.48 -7.37
C GLY A 134 -2.58 -16.96 -8.82
N ASP A 135 -3.69 -16.83 -9.54
CA ASP A 135 -3.79 -17.19 -10.96
C ASP A 135 -4.04 -15.94 -11.79
N VAL A 136 -2.97 -15.45 -12.43
CA VAL A 136 -3.01 -14.24 -13.26
C VAL A 136 -3.78 -14.44 -14.56
N VAL A 137 -4.00 -15.68 -15.01
CA VAL A 137 -4.74 -15.96 -16.25
C VAL A 137 -6.19 -15.50 -16.12
N GLN A 138 -6.78 -15.65 -14.93
CA GLN A 138 -8.17 -15.23 -14.65
C GLN A 138 -8.28 -13.76 -14.22
N ALA A 139 -7.18 -13.00 -14.19
CA ALA A 139 -7.19 -11.61 -13.74
C ALA A 139 -8.21 -10.70 -14.46
N PRO A 140 -8.40 -10.78 -15.80
CA PRO A 140 -9.39 -9.96 -16.50
C PRO A 140 -10.83 -10.26 -16.05
N GLU A 141 -11.18 -11.55 -15.98
CA GLU A 141 -12.50 -12.03 -15.55
C GLU A 141 -12.79 -11.64 -14.09
N ILE A 142 -11.79 -11.78 -13.21
CA ILE A 142 -11.87 -11.39 -11.80
C ILE A 142 -12.08 -9.88 -11.67
N ALA A 143 -11.34 -9.07 -12.44
CA ALA A 143 -11.48 -7.62 -12.45
C ALA A 143 -12.90 -7.21 -12.87
N ALA A 144 -13.39 -7.71 -14.01
CA ALA A 144 -14.72 -7.40 -14.51
C ALA A 144 -15.84 -7.87 -13.55
N ARG A 145 -15.66 -9.05 -12.93
CA ARG A 145 -16.62 -9.57 -11.94
C ARG A 145 -16.68 -8.68 -10.70
N MET A 146 -15.54 -8.25 -10.17
CA MET A 146 -15.51 -7.30 -9.05
C MET A 146 -16.12 -5.96 -9.41
N GLN A 147 -15.83 -5.43 -10.61
CA GLN A 147 -16.43 -4.18 -11.08
C GLN A 147 -17.95 -4.27 -11.17
N ARG A 148 -18.49 -5.39 -11.66
CA ARG A 148 -19.93 -5.62 -11.73
C ARG A 148 -20.57 -5.67 -10.35
N VAL A 149 -19.97 -6.40 -9.41
CA VAL A 149 -20.49 -6.49 -8.03
C VAL A 149 -20.49 -5.12 -7.34
N LEU A 150 -19.47 -4.30 -7.57
CA LEU A 150 -19.38 -2.95 -7.01
C LEU A 150 -20.37 -1.99 -7.68
N LEU A 151 -20.56 -2.10 -9.00
CA LEU A 151 -21.58 -1.35 -9.74
C LEU A 151 -22.99 -1.66 -9.22
N ASP A 152 -23.31 -2.93 -9.00
CA ASP A 152 -24.59 -3.37 -8.43
C ASP A 152 -24.82 -2.81 -7.01
N ALA A 153 -23.73 -2.48 -6.30
CA ALA A 153 -23.76 -1.83 -4.99
C ALA A 153 -23.78 -0.29 -5.05
N GLY A 154 -23.78 0.30 -6.25
CA GLY A 154 -23.85 1.75 -6.48
C GLY A 154 -22.55 2.40 -6.93
N GLU A 155 -21.43 1.67 -7.01
CA GLU A 155 -20.14 2.25 -7.37
C GLU A 155 -19.94 2.33 -8.88
N ILE A 156 -20.23 3.50 -9.42
CA ILE A 156 -20.09 3.80 -10.85
C ILE A 156 -18.62 3.85 -11.25
N SER A 157 -18.27 3.12 -12.31
CA SER A 157 -16.90 3.01 -12.84
C SER A 157 -15.90 2.57 -11.77
N ALA A 158 -16.26 1.54 -10.99
CA ALA A 158 -15.40 0.98 -9.96
C ALA A 158 -13.99 0.67 -10.51
N GLN A 159 -12.97 1.20 -9.85
CA GLN A 159 -11.58 0.98 -10.23
C GLN A 159 -11.06 -0.24 -9.47
N VAL A 160 -10.87 -1.35 -10.18
CA VAL A 160 -10.39 -2.62 -9.62
C VAL A 160 -9.16 -3.06 -10.39
N GLU A 161 -8.00 -2.97 -9.74
CA GLU A 161 -6.70 -3.39 -10.24
C GLU A 161 -6.44 -4.82 -9.77
N VAL A 162 -6.32 -5.78 -10.69
CA VAL A 162 -6.07 -7.19 -10.37
C VAL A 162 -4.72 -7.60 -10.94
N PHE A 163 -3.88 -8.25 -10.15
CA PHE A 163 -2.53 -8.65 -10.56
C PHE A 163 -2.06 -9.92 -9.84
N GLY A 164 -1.03 -10.55 -10.39
CA GLY A 164 -0.37 -11.71 -9.80
C GLY A 164 0.71 -11.30 -8.78
N PRO A 165 1.23 -12.26 -7.99
CA PRO A 165 2.30 -11.99 -7.03
C PRO A 165 3.57 -11.47 -7.72
N ASP A 166 3.92 -12.08 -8.86
CA ASP A 166 5.14 -11.79 -9.63
C ASP A 166 4.92 -10.74 -10.73
N THR A 167 3.74 -10.10 -10.77
CA THR A 167 3.48 -9.02 -11.71
C THR A 167 4.29 -7.79 -11.30
N ASP A 168 5.11 -7.29 -12.24
CA ASP A 168 5.76 -6.00 -12.11
C ASP A 168 4.70 -4.90 -12.23
N LEU A 169 4.52 -4.12 -11.16
CA LEU A 169 3.42 -3.17 -11.08
C LEU A 169 3.84 -1.81 -11.62
N PRO A 170 3.06 -1.20 -12.54
CA PRO A 170 3.32 0.16 -12.97
C PRO A 170 3.34 1.14 -11.79
N PRO A 171 4.01 2.30 -11.92
CA PRO A 171 4.15 3.28 -10.84
C PRO A 171 2.82 3.69 -10.19
N TYR A 172 1.73 3.73 -10.97
CA TYR A 172 0.39 4.03 -10.47
C TYR A 172 -0.05 3.03 -9.38
N GLN A 173 0.01 1.72 -9.64
CA GLN A 173 -0.39 0.68 -8.68
C GLN A 173 0.60 0.58 -7.52
N THR A 174 1.90 0.74 -7.76
CA THR A 174 2.94 0.71 -6.71
C THR A 174 2.73 1.86 -5.72
N THR A 175 2.51 3.09 -6.20
CA THR A 175 2.21 4.25 -5.36
C THR A 175 0.87 4.11 -4.65
N ALA A 176 -0.16 3.64 -5.35
CA ALA A 176 -1.47 3.37 -4.77
C ALA A 176 -1.37 2.37 -3.62
N LEU A 177 -0.63 1.28 -3.79
CA LEU A 177 -0.44 0.23 -2.80
C LEU A 177 0.26 0.77 -1.54
N LEU A 178 1.29 1.61 -1.70
CA LEU A 178 1.99 2.25 -0.58
C LEU A 178 1.05 3.10 0.31
N GLU A 179 0.04 3.74 -0.28
CA GLU A 179 -0.97 4.54 0.45
C GLU A 179 -2.20 3.73 0.88
N ALA A 180 -2.41 2.54 0.32
CA ALA A 180 -3.61 1.75 0.54
C ALA A 180 -3.70 1.18 1.96
N VAL A 181 -4.93 0.85 2.35
CA VAL A 181 -5.25 0.07 3.56
C VAL A 181 -5.52 -1.38 3.13
N GLU A 182 -4.91 -2.35 3.81
CA GLU A 182 -5.28 -3.77 3.65
C GLU A 182 -6.69 -3.97 4.25
N ILE A 183 -7.66 -4.32 3.40
CA ILE A 183 -9.06 -4.52 3.83
C ILE A 183 -9.43 -6.00 3.92
N ALA A 184 -8.68 -6.88 3.25
CA ALA A 184 -8.78 -8.32 3.42
C ALA A 184 -7.50 -9.05 2.97
N ALA A 185 -7.18 -10.14 3.65
CA ALA A 185 -6.19 -11.12 3.19
C ALA A 185 -6.74 -12.55 3.36
N LEU A 186 -6.26 -13.45 2.51
CA LEU A 186 -6.48 -14.90 2.62
C LEU A 186 -5.90 -15.42 3.93
N HIS A 187 -4.68 -14.99 4.25
CA HIS A 187 -4.00 -15.22 5.51
C HIS A 187 -3.77 -13.89 6.22
N PRO A 188 -4.74 -13.44 7.06
CA PRO A 188 -4.53 -12.29 7.92
C PRO A 188 -3.35 -12.57 8.85
N ALA A 189 -2.45 -11.61 8.99
CA ALA A 189 -1.36 -11.66 9.94
C ALA A 189 -1.27 -10.32 10.70
N PRO A 190 -0.73 -10.32 11.92
CA PRO A 190 -0.49 -9.07 12.63
C PRO A 190 0.54 -8.20 11.87
N PRO A 191 0.58 -6.88 12.15
CA PRO A 191 1.68 -6.03 11.71
C PRO A 191 3.03 -6.60 12.17
N PRO A 192 4.10 -6.45 11.37
CA PRO A 192 5.40 -6.95 11.75
C PRO A 192 5.95 -6.17 12.96
N ARG A 193 6.80 -6.85 13.74
CA ARG A 193 7.45 -6.27 14.91
C ARG A 193 8.78 -5.63 14.52
N LEU A 194 9.07 -4.45 15.03
CA LEU A 194 10.37 -3.80 14.87
C LEU A 194 11.31 -4.28 15.99
N ALA A 195 12.44 -4.85 15.61
CA ALA A 195 13.48 -5.27 16.53
C ALA A 195 14.24 -4.06 17.09
N GLN A 196 14.52 -4.08 18.39
CA GLN A 196 15.32 -3.05 19.03
C GLN A 196 16.80 -3.35 18.86
N VAL A 197 17.57 -2.36 18.41
CA VAL A 197 19.04 -2.45 18.33
C VAL A 197 19.68 -2.11 19.66
N PHE A 198 19.11 -1.15 20.39
CA PHE A 198 19.68 -0.58 21.62
C PHE A 198 18.76 -0.83 22.81
N ASP A 199 19.35 -1.12 23.98
CA ASP A 199 18.62 -1.27 25.24
C ASP A 199 18.03 0.05 25.72
N PHE A 200 18.79 1.15 25.52
CA PHE A 200 18.42 2.50 25.90
C PHE A 200 18.53 3.45 24.69
N PRO A 201 17.50 3.49 23.83
CA PRO A 201 17.50 4.37 22.67
C PRO A 201 17.74 5.84 23.08
N GLN A 202 18.59 6.55 22.34
CA GLN A 202 18.97 7.96 22.57
C GLN A 202 19.83 8.22 23.83
N ALA A 203 20.22 7.19 24.58
CA ALA A 203 21.19 7.35 25.66
C ALA A 203 22.60 7.53 25.11
N ALA A 204 23.46 8.23 25.87
CA ALA A 204 24.88 8.35 25.54
C ALA A 204 25.62 7.01 25.55
N VAL A 205 25.12 6.04 26.34
CA VAL A 205 25.57 4.66 26.37
C VAL A 205 24.34 3.79 26.08
N PRO A 206 24.10 3.44 24.81
CA PRO A 206 22.83 2.83 24.39
C PRO A 206 22.73 1.32 24.67
N PHE A 207 23.86 0.65 24.92
CA PHE A 207 23.91 -0.74 25.39
C PHE A 207 24.11 -0.79 26.91
N ALA A 208 23.37 -1.67 27.57
CA ALA A 208 23.58 -1.98 28.97
C ALA A 208 24.97 -2.59 29.19
N VAL A 209 25.55 -2.36 30.37
CA VAL A 209 26.88 -2.90 30.71
C VAL A 209 26.88 -4.43 30.72
N ASP A 210 25.74 -5.04 31.07
CA ASP A 210 25.47 -6.46 31.11
C ASP A 210 24.70 -6.97 29.87
N HIS A 211 24.72 -6.21 28.77
CA HIS A 211 24.07 -6.63 27.53
C HIS A 211 24.58 -8.02 27.09
N PRO A 212 23.68 -8.98 26.81
CA PRO A 212 24.08 -10.35 26.49
C PRO A 212 25.00 -10.45 25.29
N ARG A 213 25.91 -11.43 25.31
CA ARG A 213 26.83 -11.72 24.21
C ARG A 213 26.71 -13.14 23.71
N ILE A 214 26.91 -13.34 22.41
CA ILE A 214 26.88 -14.64 21.75
C ILE A 214 28.31 -15.03 21.36
N ASP A 215 28.99 -15.68 22.29
CA ASP A 215 30.40 -16.05 22.12
C ASP A 215 30.58 -17.30 21.25
N ALA A 216 29.63 -18.24 21.28
CA ALA A 216 29.63 -19.44 20.47
C ALA A 216 29.63 -19.08 18.97
N VAL A 217 30.67 -19.50 18.25
CA VAL A 217 30.91 -19.10 16.85
C VAL A 217 29.81 -19.64 15.94
N GLU A 218 29.40 -20.89 16.13
CA GLU A 218 28.40 -21.56 15.30
C GLU A 218 27.01 -20.94 15.47
N GLU A 219 26.63 -20.63 16.72
CA GLU A 219 25.36 -19.95 17.03
C GLU A 219 25.34 -18.55 16.43
N ARG A 220 26.43 -17.78 16.64
CA ARG A 220 26.57 -16.43 16.07
C ARG A 220 26.48 -16.45 14.56
N GLN A 221 27.17 -17.38 13.89
CA GLN A 221 27.13 -17.48 12.44
C GLN A 221 25.73 -17.84 11.93
N SER A 222 25.04 -18.78 12.58
CA SER A 222 23.66 -19.13 12.21
C SER A 222 22.69 -17.95 12.32
N ILE A 223 22.86 -17.09 13.33
CA ILE A 223 22.03 -15.90 13.50
C ILE A 223 22.37 -14.86 12.44
N LEU A 224 23.66 -14.62 12.16
CA LEU A 224 24.09 -13.71 11.11
C LEU A 224 23.55 -14.14 9.74
N ASP A 225 23.63 -15.43 9.41
CA ASP A 225 23.10 -15.97 8.15
C ASP A 225 21.60 -15.71 8.03
N TYR A 226 20.84 -15.84 9.12
CA TYR A 226 19.42 -15.48 9.13
C TYR A 226 19.19 -13.98 8.89
N LEU A 227 19.90 -13.12 9.62
CA LEU A 227 19.74 -11.66 9.51
C LEU A 227 20.10 -11.17 8.10
N ASP A 228 21.14 -11.75 7.49
CA ASP A 228 21.65 -11.38 6.17
C ASP A 228 20.77 -11.94 5.02
N THR A 229 19.99 -13.00 5.26
CA THR A 229 19.04 -13.59 4.28
C THR A 229 17.66 -12.93 4.26
N GLY A 230 17.33 -12.09 5.25
CA GLY A 230 16.09 -11.30 5.22
C GLY A 230 16.00 -10.37 4.01
N HIS A 231 14.79 -10.13 3.52
CA HIS A 231 14.56 -9.26 2.36
C HIS A 231 14.89 -7.81 2.71
N LEU A 232 15.68 -7.15 1.86
CA LEU A 232 15.99 -5.73 2.01
C LEU A 232 14.72 -4.90 1.78
N LEU A 233 14.20 -4.31 2.85
CA LEU A 233 12.98 -3.52 2.83
C LEU A 233 13.28 -2.06 2.47
N LEU A 234 14.34 -1.50 3.07
CA LEU A 234 14.82 -0.15 2.77
C LEU A 234 16.35 -0.15 2.73
N ALA A 235 16.90 0.31 1.61
CA ALA A 235 18.32 0.61 1.49
C ALA A 235 18.57 2.05 1.95
N ILE A 236 19.44 2.23 2.94
CA ILE A 236 19.87 3.55 3.42
C ILE A 236 21.36 3.67 3.12
N GLY A 237 21.74 4.63 2.27
CA GLY A 237 23.11 4.81 1.79
C GLY A 237 24.05 5.50 2.79
N SER A 238 23.52 6.03 3.89
CA SER A 238 24.31 6.59 4.99
C SER A 238 24.58 5.54 6.07
N ALA A 239 25.66 5.74 6.82
CA ALA A 239 26.01 4.94 7.98
C ALA A 239 26.05 5.82 9.23
N GLU A 240 25.93 5.21 10.41
CA GLU A 240 26.11 5.88 11.69
C GLU A 240 27.45 5.52 12.34
N PRO A 241 27.95 6.37 13.26
CA PRO A 241 29.11 6.03 14.07
C PRO A 241 28.87 4.77 14.92
N ASP A 242 29.91 3.94 15.03
CA ASP A 242 29.89 2.84 16.00
C ASP A 242 29.82 3.40 17.44
N VAL A 243 28.76 3.07 18.16
CA VAL A 243 28.54 3.57 19.53
C VAL A 243 29.42 2.86 20.57
N VAL A 244 29.93 1.67 20.24
CA VAL A 244 30.85 0.90 21.09
C VAL A 244 32.29 1.33 20.82
N GLU A 245 32.66 1.50 19.56
CA GLU A 245 34.00 1.95 19.14
C GLU A 245 33.93 3.16 18.19
N SER A 246 33.61 4.33 18.74
CA SER A 246 33.36 5.56 17.94
C SER A 246 34.55 6.05 17.12
N GLN A 247 35.76 5.54 17.38
CA GLN A 247 36.94 5.84 16.57
C GLN A 247 36.89 5.22 15.17
N ARG A 248 36.03 4.22 14.93
CA ARG A 248 35.83 3.60 13.60
C ARG A 248 35.13 4.53 12.60
N GLY A 249 34.49 5.61 13.06
CA GLY A 249 33.72 6.50 12.21
C GLY A 249 32.36 5.91 11.80
N GLU A 250 31.77 6.44 10.73
CA GLU A 250 30.45 6.06 10.21
C GLU A 250 30.51 4.72 9.47
N VAL A 251 30.37 3.62 10.21
CA VAL A 251 30.50 2.25 9.70
C VAL A 251 29.27 1.38 9.96
N VAL A 252 28.32 1.85 10.77
CA VAL A 252 27.12 1.07 11.12
C VAL A 252 26.07 1.25 10.02
N PRO A 253 25.71 0.19 9.27
CA PRO A 253 24.72 0.29 8.22
C PRO A 253 23.32 0.50 8.79
N LEU A 254 22.53 1.33 8.12
CA LEU A 254 21.18 1.70 8.55
C LEU A 254 20.06 1.00 7.74
N GLY A 255 20.43 0.10 6.83
CA GLY A 255 19.47 -0.67 6.04
C GLY A 255 18.47 -1.40 6.94
N LEU A 256 17.23 -1.55 6.45
CA LEU A 256 16.19 -2.31 7.13
C LEU A 256 15.87 -3.56 6.32
N ARG A 257 15.77 -4.69 7.02
CA ARG A 257 15.40 -6.00 6.47
C ARG A 257 14.15 -6.54 7.11
N THR A 258 13.50 -7.49 6.43
CA THR A 258 12.30 -8.14 6.92
C THR A 258 12.17 -9.59 6.45
N ASP A 259 11.51 -10.40 7.26
CA ASP A 259 10.98 -11.72 6.88
C ASP A 259 9.45 -11.73 6.73
N GLY A 260 8.83 -10.55 6.78
CA GLY A 260 7.39 -10.36 6.75
C GLY A 260 6.70 -10.40 8.12
N SER A 261 7.37 -10.89 9.16
CA SER A 261 6.88 -10.90 10.55
C SER A 261 7.69 -9.97 11.47
N TRP A 262 8.96 -9.77 11.14
CA TRP A 262 9.87 -8.86 11.83
C TRP A 262 10.52 -7.88 10.84
N ILE A 263 10.86 -6.71 11.35
CA ILE A 263 11.73 -5.73 10.71
C ILE A 263 12.94 -5.55 11.63
N TRP A 264 14.15 -5.62 11.08
CA TRP A 264 15.38 -5.37 11.83
C TRP A 264 16.32 -4.48 11.03
N SER A 265 17.18 -3.75 11.73
CA SER A 265 18.25 -2.98 11.11
C SER A 265 19.47 -3.87 10.87
N ASP A 266 20.18 -3.61 9.77
CA ASP A 266 21.50 -4.17 9.48
C ASP A 266 22.51 -3.86 10.61
N ALA A 267 22.27 -2.80 11.40
CA ALA A 267 23.02 -2.51 12.61
C ALA A 267 23.03 -3.69 13.60
N SER A 268 21.93 -4.46 13.70
CA SER A 268 21.85 -5.65 14.57
C SER A 268 22.86 -6.71 14.14
N ALA A 269 22.98 -6.94 12.83
CA ALA A 269 23.96 -7.87 12.27
C ALA A 269 25.39 -7.32 12.43
N TYR A 270 25.59 -6.01 12.28
CA TYR A 270 26.87 -5.35 12.52
C TYR A 270 27.36 -5.55 13.97
N TYR A 271 26.56 -5.19 14.97
CA TYR A 271 26.95 -5.30 16.38
C TYR A 271 27.14 -6.75 16.83
N LEU A 272 26.34 -7.68 16.30
CA LEU A 272 26.57 -9.10 16.53
C LEU A 272 27.90 -9.57 15.93
N ARG A 273 28.23 -9.14 14.72
CA ARG A 273 29.46 -9.56 14.02
C ARG A 273 30.73 -8.99 14.65
N GLU A 274 30.73 -7.70 14.95
CA GLU A 274 31.93 -6.97 15.40
C GLU A 274 32.12 -7.01 16.92
N HIS A 275 31.02 -6.98 17.69
CA HIS A 275 31.04 -6.81 19.15
C HIS A 275 30.41 -7.99 19.91
N HIS A 276 29.91 -9.00 19.19
CA HIS A 276 29.23 -10.18 19.72
C HIS A 276 27.97 -9.86 20.54
N LEU A 277 27.44 -8.64 20.43
CA LEU A 277 26.25 -8.21 21.15
C LEU A 277 25.03 -8.93 20.60
N ALA A 278 24.24 -9.53 21.48
CA ALA A 278 23.06 -10.29 21.10
C ALA A 278 21.98 -9.36 20.49
N PRO A 279 21.36 -9.70 19.36
CA PRO A 279 20.17 -9.01 18.89
C PRO A 279 19.02 -9.06 19.91
N ASP A 280 17.97 -8.26 19.64
CA ASP A 280 16.70 -8.29 20.40
C ASP A 280 16.29 -9.74 20.76
N SER A 281 16.12 -10.00 22.06
CA SER A 281 15.80 -11.34 22.57
C SER A 281 14.54 -11.96 21.95
N ALA A 282 13.52 -11.14 21.67
CA ALA A 282 12.29 -11.62 21.05
C ALA A 282 12.48 -11.89 19.54
N LEU A 283 13.42 -11.19 18.89
CA LEU A 283 13.85 -11.53 17.54
C LEU A 283 14.66 -12.84 17.56
N LEU A 284 15.56 -13.04 18.52
CA LEU A 284 16.32 -14.29 18.65
C LEU A 284 15.41 -15.51 18.86
N GLU A 285 14.39 -15.38 19.71
CA GLU A 285 13.36 -16.42 19.85
C GLU A 285 12.66 -16.74 18.53
N HIS A 286 12.39 -15.72 17.71
CA HIS A 286 11.78 -15.88 16.40
C HIS A 286 12.71 -16.59 15.42
N ILE A 287 13.98 -16.18 15.35
CA ILE A 287 15.02 -16.83 14.53
C ILE A 287 15.13 -18.31 14.90
N GLY A 288 15.14 -18.64 16.19
CA GLY A 288 15.18 -20.03 16.64
C GLY A 288 13.96 -20.87 16.19
N ARG A 289 12.79 -20.26 16.02
CA ARG A 289 11.57 -20.95 15.52
C ARG A 289 11.55 -21.11 14.01
N GLU A 290 12.12 -20.16 13.27
CA GLU A 290 12.09 -20.12 11.80
C GLU A 290 13.36 -20.65 11.13
N SER A 291 14.40 -20.96 11.91
CA SER A 291 15.67 -21.51 11.41
C SER A 291 15.47 -22.69 10.46
N GLY A 292 15.98 -22.57 9.23
CA GLY A 292 15.88 -23.58 8.18
C GLY A 292 14.69 -23.45 7.22
N ARG A 293 13.85 -22.42 7.36
CA ARG A 293 12.78 -22.09 6.39
C ARG A 293 13.23 -21.04 5.38
N SER A 294 12.71 -21.14 4.16
CA SER A 294 12.89 -20.09 3.16
C SER A 294 12.04 -18.87 3.54
N ILE A 295 12.67 -17.70 3.53
CA ILE A 295 11.98 -16.43 3.76
C ILE A 295 11.42 -15.96 2.42
N GLU A 296 10.12 -16.16 2.19
CA GLU A 296 9.41 -15.58 1.04
C GLU A 296 8.59 -14.37 1.47
N LEU A 297 8.90 -13.19 0.92
CA LEU A 297 8.17 -11.97 1.25
C LEU A 297 6.99 -11.80 0.29
N SER A 298 5.80 -12.19 0.76
CA SER A 298 4.56 -11.87 0.04
C SER A 298 4.33 -10.34 -0.03
N ARG A 299 3.63 -9.87 -1.06
CA ARG A 299 3.28 -8.45 -1.21
C ARG A 299 2.45 -7.90 -0.05
N ALA A 300 1.59 -8.73 0.54
CA ALA A 300 0.85 -8.37 1.76
C ALA A 300 1.77 -8.19 2.97
N ALA A 301 2.75 -9.08 3.14
CA ALA A 301 3.74 -8.92 4.20
C ALA A 301 4.60 -7.66 3.98
N TRP A 302 5.05 -7.40 2.74
CA TRP A 302 5.75 -6.17 2.37
C TRP A 302 4.90 -4.92 2.65
N HIS A 303 3.63 -4.91 2.25
CA HIS A 303 2.71 -3.78 2.46
C HIS A 303 2.54 -3.43 3.95
N ARG A 304 2.38 -4.46 4.80
CA ARG A 304 2.28 -4.28 6.25
C ARG A 304 3.58 -3.74 6.84
N ALA A 305 4.73 -4.22 6.36
CA ALA A 305 6.04 -3.74 6.80
C ALA A 305 6.26 -2.27 6.43
N MET A 306 5.98 -1.89 5.18
CA MET A 306 6.04 -0.48 4.76
C MET A 306 5.05 0.40 5.52
N THR A 307 3.85 -0.09 5.79
CA THR A 307 2.85 0.63 6.58
C THR A 307 3.34 0.90 8.00
N MET A 308 3.96 -0.08 8.66
CA MET A 308 4.54 0.07 10.00
C MET A 308 5.62 1.17 10.04
N LEU A 309 6.49 1.23 9.04
CA LEU A 309 7.57 2.22 8.99
C LEU A 309 7.08 3.66 8.74
N ARG A 310 5.95 3.82 8.04
CA ARG A 310 5.37 5.14 7.75
C ARG A 310 4.50 5.68 8.88
N GLU A 311 4.02 4.81 9.78
CA GLU A 311 3.18 5.18 10.93
C GLU A 311 3.79 4.71 12.27
N PRO A 312 5.01 5.17 12.65
CA PRO A 312 5.68 4.68 13.85
C PRO A 312 4.92 4.98 15.16
N ASP A 313 4.03 5.99 15.18
CA ASP A 313 3.43 6.54 16.41
C ASP A 313 2.03 6.02 16.79
N ARG A 314 1.38 5.14 16.00
CA ARG A 314 0.03 4.66 16.35
C ARG A 314 0.01 3.48 17.33
N THR A 315 1.12 2.75 17.48
CA THR A 315 1.21 1.57 18.35
C THR A 315 1.60 1.88 19.79
N ARG A 316 2.21 3.04 20.08
CA ARG A 316 2.53 3.48 21.45
C ARG A 316 1.34 4.03 22.24
N GLY A 317 0.29 4.51 21.56
CA GLY A 317 -0.82 5.23 22.20
C GLY A 317 -1.94 4.38 22.81
N SER A 318 -1.95 3.05 22.62
CA SER A 318 -3.10 2.22 23.05
C SER A 318 -2.93 1.53 24.41
N GLN A 319 -1.77 1.67 25.07
CA GLN A 319 -1.48 0.95 26.32
C GLN A 319 -1.53 1.82 27.59
N ASP A 320 -1.65 3.15 27.46
CA ASP A 320 -1.63 4.08 28.61
C ASP A 320 -3.00 4.62 29.06
N ASP A 321 -4.11 4.26 28.41
CA ASP A 321 -5.45 4.78 28.78
C ASP A 321 -6.25 3.82 29.70
N ARG A 322 -5.56 3.23 30.69
CA ARG A 322 -6.20 2.55 31.83
C ARG A 322 -5.58 3.03 33.15
N GLY A 323 -5.93 4.25 33.56
CA GLY A 323 -5.80 4.80 34.91
C GLY A 323 -7.12 5.42 35.38
N PRO A 324 -7.42 5.48 36.69
CA PRO A 324 -8.74 5.13 37.21
C PRO A 324 -9.78 6.26 37.14
N ARG A 325 -11.04 5.82 36.97
CA ARG A 325 -12.25 6.63 37.23
C ARG A 325 -12.25 7.05 38.70
N ASN A 326 -12.15 8.35 38.96
CA ASN A 326 -12.58 8.94 40.21
C ASN A 326 -13.95 9.60 40.01
N ASP A 327 -14.96 8.92 40.52
CA ASP A 327 -16.22 9.53 40.95
C ASP A 327 -15.94 10.42 42.16
N SER A 328 -16.15 11.72 42.00
CA SER A 328 -16.52 12.58 43.13
C SER A 328 -17.28 13.77 42.59
N GLY A 329 -18.60 13.75 42.81
CA GLY A 329 -19.48 14.84 42.47
C GLY A 329 -19.17 16.10 43.27
N SER A 330 -19.39 17.25 42.65
CA SER A 330 -19.91 18.40 43.39
C SER A 330 -20.74 19.26 42.47
N ARG A 331 -21.99 19.45 42.89
CA ARG A 331 -22.96 20.42 42.37
C ARG A 331 -22.38 21.83 42.48
N ASN A 332 -22.55 22.65 41.45
CA ASN A 332 -23.10 23.97 41.70
C ASN A 332 -23.83 24.54 40.48
N ASP A 333 -25.07 24.97 40.74
CA ASP A 333 -25.94 25.72 39.86
C ASP A 333 -25.38 27.12 39.57
N ARG A 334 -25.63 27.60 38.34
CA ARG A 334 -26.10 28.94 37.93
C ARG A 334 -25.82 29.08 36.42
N ASP A 335 -26.83 28.86 35.58
CA ASP A 335 -27.75 29.88 35.08
C ASP A 335 -27.15 30.72 33.95
N SER A 336 -27.58 30.44 32.71
CA SER A 336 -28.25 31.42 31.84
C SER A 336 -28.15 31.03 30.37
N SER A 337 -29.32 30.68 29.82
CA SER A 337 -29.80 31.02 28.47
C SER A 337 -28.94 30.68 27.25
N LEU A 338 -29.39 29.69 26.46
CA LEU A 338 -29.96 29.90 25.12
C LEU A 338 -30.49 28.55 24.58
N ARG A 339 -31.79 28.47 24.33
CA ARG A 339 -32.48 27.33 23.69
C ARG A 339 -32.71 27.62 22.19
N PRO A 340 -32.98 26.56 21.39
CA PRO A 340 -32.58 26.48 19.99
C PRO A 340 -33.67 26.92 19.00
N TYR A 341 -33.24 27.29 17.79
CA TYR A 341 -34.11 27.60 16.66
C TYR A 341 -34.60 26.31 16.00
N ARG A 342 -35.91 26.06 16.03
CA ARG A 342 -36.60 24.98 15.31
C ARG A 342 -37.31 25.60 14.10
N ARG A 343 -37.10 25.00 12.92
CA ARG A 343 -37.90 25.18 11.70
C ARG A 343 -39.35 24.77 11.97
N ASP A 344 -40.29 25.47 11.34
CA ASP A 344 -41.53 24.88 10.84
C ASP A 344 -41.98 25.63 9.57
N ASP A 345 -42.43 24.82 8.61
CA ASP A 345 -43.04 25.17 7.33
C ASP A 345 -44.48 25.69 7.49
N ALA A 346 -44.92 26.56 6.58
CA ALA A 346 -46.30 26.66 6.05
C ALA A 346 -46.29 27.66 4.87
N ASP A 347 -46.30 27.21 3.61
CA ASP A 347 -47.45 26.82 2.77
C ASP A 347 -48.34 27.97 2.25
N LEU A 348 -48.46 27.94 0.91
CA LEU A 348 -49.62 28.25 0.06
C LEU A 348 -50.01 29.69 -0.37
N ALA A 349 -49.97 29.81 -1.71
CA ALA A 349 -50.96 30.40 -2.63
C ALA A 349 -50.97 31.93 -2.80
N ASP A 350 -50.52 32.44 -3.95
CA ASP A 350 -51.27 32.55 -5.23
C ASP A 350 -51.88 33.94 -5.37
N ARG A 351 -51.37 34.72 -6.34
CA ARG A 351 -52.12 35.29 -7.47
C ARG A 351 -51.29 36.30 -8.25
N GLY A 352 -51.21 36.06 -9.55
CA GLY A 352 -50.50 36.89 -10.51
C GLY A 352 -51.25 38.16 -10.93
N THR A 353 -50.48 39.07 -11.54
CA THR A 353 -50.79 40.10 -12.55
C THR A 353 -49.47 40.89 -12.69
N GLY A 354 -48.83 41.11 -13.84
CA GLY A 354 -49.29 41.38 -15.20
C GLY A 354 -48.73 42.76 -15.60
N ALA A 355 -47.91 42.82 -16.66
CA ALA A 355 -47.36 44.01 -17.35
C ALA A 355 -46.31 44.82 -16.54
N GLN A 356 -45.19 45.31 -17.08
CA GLN A 356 -44.75 45.67 -18.44
C GLN A 356 -43.27 45.31 -18.66
#